data_AF-A0A3B8KVS9-F1
#
_entry.id   AF-A0A3B8KVS9-F1
#
_cell.length_a   1.000
_cell.length_b   1.000
_cell.length_c   1.000
_cell.angle_alpha   90.00
_cell.angle_beta   90.00
_cell.angle_gamma   90.00
#
_symmetry.space_group_name_H-M   'P 1'
#
loop_
_entity.id
_entity.type
_entity.pdbx_description
1 polymer ?
#
loop_
_entity_poly.entity_id
_entity_poly.type
_entity_poly.pdbx_seq_one_letter_code
_entity_poly.pdbx_strand_id
1 'polypeptide(L)'
;MYVRITTLALLLAPPAVLAKDPAPAKPKTPKVTFRDHIGPLFRRRCTGCHGSGQPKADLDLSRYVSAIAGGSSGEVLVPGDPLQSRLYLL
;
A
#
# COMPACT_ATOMS: atom_id res chain seq x y z
N MET A 1 65.45 24.04 -41.17
CA MET A 1 64.61 23.12 -41.97
C MET A 1 63.27 22.91 -41.27
N TYR A 2 62.18 23.33 -41.90
CA TYR A 2 60.80 23.07 -41.48
C TYR A 2 60.46 21.59 -41.68
N VAL A 3 59.91 20.91 -40.67
CA VAL A 3 59.07 19.74 -40.91
C VAL A 3 57.73 20.00 -40.25
N ARG A 4 56.76 20.33 -41.11
CA ARG A 4 55.34 20.39 -40.79
C ARG A 4 54.88 18.97 -40.47
N ILE A 5 54.64 18.67 -39.20
CA ILE A 5 54.00 17.42 -38.81
C ILE A 5 52.51 17.70 -38.73
N THR A 6 51.84 17.24 -39.78
CA THR A 6 50.40 17.24 -39.99
C THR A 6 49.66 16.62 -38.81
N THR A 7 48.62 17.33 -38.39
CA THR A 7 47.56 16.93 -37.45
C THR A 7 47.07 15.50 -37.68
N LEU A 8 47.12 14.67 -36.64
CA LEU A 8 46.21 13.53 -36.49
C LEU A 8 45.50 13.67 -35.14
N ALA A 9 44.42 14.43 -35.14
CA ALA A 9 43.49 14.48 -34.03
C ALA A 9 42.73 13.15 -33.98
N LEU A 10 43.18 12.24 -33.12
CA LEU A 10 42.48 11.00 -32.81
C LEU A 10 41.22 11.37 -32.02
N LEU A 11 40.07 11.44 -32.71
CA LEU A 11 38.76 11.60 -32.08
C LEU A 11 38.45 10.36 -31.23
N LEU A 12 38.71 10.47 -29.93
CA LEU A 12 38.28 9.49 -28.93
C LEU A 12 36.78 9.66 -28.71
N ALA A 13 35.96 8.97 -29.51
CA ALA A 13 34.52 8.93 -29.30
C ALA A 13 34.22 8.13 -28.01
N PRO A 14 33.49 8.69 -27.04
CA PRO A 14 33.09 7.94 -25.85
C PRO A 14 32.13 6.80 -26.26
N PRO A 15 32.18 5.63 -25.60
CA PRO A 15 31.25 4.56 -25.87
C PRO A 15 29.83 5.05 -25.60
N ALA A 16 28.96 4.92 -26.60
CA ALA A 16 27.54 5.17 -26.43
C ALA A 16 27.02 4.18 -25.40
N VAL A 17 26.84 4.64 -24.16
CA VAL A 17 26.11 3.90 -23.14
C VAL A 17 24.67 3.84 -23.61
N LEU A 18 24.25 2.67 -24.08
CA LEU A 18 22.87 2.39 -24.42
C LEU A 18 22.05 2.47 -23.13
N ALA A 19 21.49 3.65 -22.86
CA ALA A 19 20.57 3.85 -21.76
C ALA A 19 19.37 2.94 -22.00
N LYS A 20 19.22 1.92 -21.15
CA LYS A 20 18.04 1.06 -21.15
C LYS A 20 16.87 1.94 -20.74
N ASP A 21 15.91 2.13 -21.64
CA ASP A 21 14.74 2.94 -21.37
C ASP A 21 14.10 2.53 -20.03
N PRO A 22 13.73 3.48 -19.16
CA PRO A 22 13.06 3.17 -17.92
C PRO A 22 11.75 2.46 -18.25
N ALA A 23 11.59 1.25 -17.71
CA ALA A 23 10.35 0.50 -17.85
C ALA A 23 9.17 1.37 -17.39
N PRO A 24 8.01 1.29 -18.07
CA PRO A 24 6.83 2.06 -17.68
C PRO A 24 6.49 1.79 -16.22
N ALA A 25 6.39 2.88 -15.43
CA ALA A 25 6.03 2.79 -14.03
C ALA A 25 4.65 2.14 -13.91
N LYS A 26 4.56 1.03 -13.18
CA LYS A 26 3.27 0.39 -12.89
C LYS A 26 2.37 1.43 -12.18
N PRO A 27 1.09 1.55 -12.58
CA PRO A 27 0.17 2.47 -11.92
C PRO A 27 0.11 2.12 -10.43
N LYS A 28 0.36 3.14 -9.59
CA LYS A 28 0.27 2.97 -8.14
C LYS A 28 -1.20 2.86 -7.75
N THR A 29 -1.62 1.69 -7.29
CA THR A 29 -2.93 1.54 -6.68
C THR A 29 -2.98 2.41 -5.40
N PRO A 30 -4.05 3.19 -5.19
CA PRO A 30 -4.20 3.96 -3.96
C PRO A 30 -4.14 3.06 -2.73
N LYS A 31 -3.37 3.46 -1.71
CA LYS A 31 -3.26 2.70 -0.47
C LYS A 31 -4.55 2.83 0.33
N VAL A 32 -5.25 1.71 0.52
CA VAL A 32 -6.38 1.62 1.44
C VAL A 32 -5.87 1.66 2.88
N THR A 33 -6.46 2.51 3.70
CA THR A 33 -6.12 2.68 5.12
C THR A 33 -7.38 2.52 5.96
N PHE A 34 -7.24 1.99 7.18
CA PHE A 34 -8.36 1.90 8.11
C PHE A 34 -8.96 3.29 8.38
N ARG A 35 -8.10 4.27 8.69
CA ARG A 35 -8.54 5.62 9.07
C ARG A 35 -9.37 6.30 7.98
N ASP A 36 -8.90 6.24 6.73
CA ASP A 36 -9.47 7.08 5.68
C ASP A 36 -10.59 6.34 4.92
N HIS A 37 -10.57 4.99 4.90
CA HIS A 37 -11.48 4.20 4.07
C HIS A 37 -12.43 3.32 4.88
N ILE A 38 -11.94 2.60 5.91
CA ILE A 38 -12.73 1.59 6.62
C ILE A 38 -13.48 2.16 7.83
N GLY A 39 -12.81 2.93 8.67
CA GLY A 39 -13.39 3.57 9.85
C GLY A 39 -14.64 4.40 9.54
N PRO A 40 -14.67 5.22 8.46
CA PRO A 40 -15.88 5.93 8.06
C PRO A 40 -17.05 5.01 7.69
N LEU A 41 -16.79 3.83 7.10
CA LEU A 41 -17.82 2.85 6.78
C LEU A 41 -18.43 2.28 8.07
N PHE A 42 -17.58 1.85 9.00
CA PHE A 42 -18.03 1.30 10.29
C PHE A 42 -18.77 2.34 11.13
N ARG A 43 -18.32 3.59 11.17
CA ARG A 43 -19.02 4.66 11.90
C ARG A 43 -20.43 4.91 11.38
N ARG A 44 -20.65 4.79 10.06
CA ARG A 44 -21.96 5.04 9.46
C ARG A 44 -22.97 3.93 9.72
N ARG A 45 -22.52 2.68 9.89
CA ARG A 45 -23.44 1.52 9.87
C ARG A 45 -23.31 0.57 11.05
N CYS A 46 -22.15 0.49 11.69
CA CYS A 46 -21.82 -0.58 12.63
C CYS A 46 -21.69 -0.06 14.07
N THR A 47 -21.08 1.11 14.27
CA THR A 47 -20.73 1.60 15.62
C THR A 47 -21.92 1.99 16.49
N GLY A 48 -23.14 2.02 15.94
CA GLY A 48 -24.35 2.17 16.75
C GLY A 48 -24.58 0.99 17.71
N CYS A 49 -24.07 -0.20 17.38
CA CYS A 49 -24.08 -1.39 18.25
C CYS A 49 -22.68 -1.92 18.57
N HIS A 50 -21.72 -1.72 17.67
CA HIS A 50 -20.34 -2.22 17.77
C HIS A 50 -19.34 -1.06 17.83
N GLY A 51 -19.55 -0.15 18.78
CA GLY A 51 -18.72 1.04 18.98
C GLY A 51 -18.11 1.07 20.39
N SER A 52 -17.37 2.14 20.68
CA SER A 52 -16.72 2.33 21.98
C SER A 52 -17.72 2.37 23.14
N GLY A 53 -17.34 1.82 24.30
CA GLY A 53 -18.15 1.81 25.52
C GLY A 53 -18.62 0.40 25.86
N GLN A 54 -19.88 0.08 25.57
CA GLN A 54 -20.47 -1.24 25.79
C GLN A 54 -20.94 -1.84 24.44
N PRO A 55 -20.02 -2.26 23.57
CA PRO A 55 -20.38 -2.87 22.30
C PRO A 55 -21.10 -4.21 22.50
N LYS A 56 -22.05 -4.51 21.61
CA LYS A 56 -22.66 -5.84 21.56
C LYS A 56 -21.59 -6.90 21.27
N ALA A 57 -21.69 -8.04 21.95
CA ALA A 57 -20.76 -9.16 21.82
C ALA A 57 -19.28 -8.74 21.98
N ASP A 58 -19.02 -7.72 22.79
CA ASP A 58 -17.68 -7.18 23.07
C ASP A 58 -16.88 -6.74 21.83
N LEU A 59 -17.56 -6.58 20.67
CA LEU A 59 -16.91 -6.24 19.40
C LEU A 59 -16.97 -4.73 19.15
N ASP A 60 -15.81 -4.05 19.26
CA ASP A 60 -15.68 -2.62 18.99
C ASP A 60 -15.00 -2.36 17.63
N LEU A 61 -15.78 -1.88 16.65
CA LEU A 61 -15.33 -1.52 15.31
C LEU A 61 -14.96 -0.03 15.15
N SER A 62 -14.96 0.75 16.25
CA SER A 62 -14.66 2.18 16.21
C SER A 62 -13.17 2.49 15.98
N ARG A 63 -12.29 1.55 16.35
CA ARG A 63 -10.83 1.68 16.23
C ARG A 63 -10.25 0.44 15.57
N TYR A 64 -9.12 0.63 14.87
CA TYR A 64 -8.42 -0.48 14.23
C TYR A 64 -8.00 -1.55 15.23
N VAL A 65 -7.40 -1.14 16.35
CA VAL A 65 -6.86 -2.07 17.36
C VAL A 65 -7.96 -2.95 17.94
N SER A 66 -9.12 -2.37 18.27
CA SER A 66 -10.25 -3.12 18.80
C SER A 66 -10.93 -4.00 17.74
N ALA A 67 -11.02 -3.52 16.50
CA ALA A 67 -11.58 -4.31 15.40
C ALA A 67 -10.76 -5.57 15.11
N ILE A 68 -9.43 -5.48 15.18
CA ILE A 68 -8.52 -6.63 15.04
C ILE A 68 -8.53 -7.53 16.28
N ALA A 69 -8.69 -6.97 17.48
CA ALA A 69 -8.81 -7.77 18.71
C ALA A 69 -10.01 -8.72 18.69
N GLY A 70 -11.05 -8.40 17.92
CA GLY A 70 -12.26 -9.20 17.82
C GLY A 70 -13.25 -8.92 18.94
N GLY A 71 -14.17 -9.86 19.15
CA GLY A 71 -15.18 -9.76 20.21
C GLY A 71 -15.30 -11.07 20.98
N SER A 72 -16.40 -11.23 21.72
CA SER A 72 -16.67 -12.42 22.53
C SER A 72 -16.73 -13.73 21.72
N SER A 73 -17.01 -13.63 20.42
CA SER A 73 -17.00 -14.77 19.50
C SER A 73 -15.63 -15.09 18.90
N GLY A 74 -14.57 -14.44 19.38
CA GLY A 74 -13.20 -14.56 18.88
C GLY A 74 -12.88 -13.59 17.74
N GLU A 75 -11.89 -13.99 16.94
CA GLU A 75 -11.40 -13.20 15.80
C GLU A 75 -12.47 -13.06 14.72
N VAL A 76 -12.64 -11.83 14.22
CA VAL A 76 -13.61 -11.51 13.16
C VAL A 76 -12.93 -11.03 11.87
N LEU A 77 -11.65 -10.66 11.95
CA LEU A 77 -10.83 -10.17 10.85
C LEU A 77 -9.51 -10.94 10.86
N VAL A 78 -9.27 -11.73 9.81
CA VAL A 78 -8.03 -12.48 9.58
C VAL A 78 -7.14 -11.67 8.62
N PRO A 79 -5.99 -11.14 9.06
CA PRO A 79 -5.14 -10.32 8.21
C PRO A 79 -4.68 -11.07 6.96
N GLY A 80 -4.96 -10.51 5.78
CA GLY A 80 -4.57 -11.09 4.49
C GLY A 80 -5.48 -12.20 3.97
N ASP A 81 -6.45 -12.65 4.76
CA ASP A 81 -7.41 -13.69 4.35
C ASP A 81 -8.87 -13.21 4.56
N PRO A 82 -9.48 -12.57 3.55
CA PRO A 82 -10.86 -12.11 3.65
C PRO A 82 -11.85 -13.28 3.73
N LEU A 83 -11.53 -14.45 3.16
CA LEU A 83 -12.44 -15.60 3.15
C LEU A 83 -12.45 -16.34 4.49
N GLN A 84 -11.42 -16.17 5.31
CA GLN A 84 -11.43 -16.62 6.72
C GLN A 84 -11.90 -15.53 7.69
N SER A 85 -12.04 -14.28 7.23
CA SER A 85 -12.55 -13.18 8.03
C SER A 85 -14.07 -13.24 8.14
N ARG A 86 -14.60 -13.62 9.31
CA ARG A 86 -16.06 -13.66 9.53
C ARG A 86 -16.75 -12.35 9.13
N LEU A 87 -16.15 -11.20 9.47
CA LEU A 87 -16.72 -9.88 9.18
C LEU A 87 -16.91 -9.61 7.67
N TYR A 88 -16.13 -10.27 6.81
CA TYR A 88 -16.21 -10.12 5.36
C TYR A 88 -17.33 -10.97 4.74
N LEU A 89 -17.74 -12.05 5.41
CA LEU A 89 -18.75 -13.00 4.92
C LEU A 89 -20.19 -12.64 5.31
N LEU A 90 -20.39 -11.63 6.18
CA LEU A 90 -21.70 -11.12 6.60
C LEU A 90 -22.29 -10.14 5.57
#